data_AF-A0A2D7M9S0-F1
#
_entry.id   AF-A0A2D7M9S0-F1
#
_cell.length_a   1.000
_cell.length_b   1.000
_cell.length_c   1.000
_cell.angle_alpha   90.00
_cell.angle_beta   90.00
_cell.angle_gamma   90.00
#
_symmetry.space_group_name_H-M   'P 1'
#
loop_
_entity.id
_entity.type
_entity.pdbx_description
1 polymer ?
#
loop_
_entity_poly.entity_id
_entity_poly.type
_entity_poly.pdbx_seq_one_letter_code
_entity_poly.pdbx_strand_id
1 'polypeptide(L)'
;MINRIWRYSHLILALVSTLFIVITSVTGVILAFEPINQSIKNHDVISLEDLSLSKTISALRKREENEVLNITVTKDNFVTAYLVNEQGEMVHYYVHPMTGELLEKVGEKQEVFQWVTSLHRSLFLKRIGRFFVGFTSLLLCFIAITGLLLLLQRQGGLFKLFSKVRDRDFNQRYHVVLGRLFLLPIFIIAGTGLFLSLEKFNWLPQNNQQLDWQGSSNFNSEVQSTTKQNFLLETKLSKLRKVNFPFSKDESDYYEIELLDREVLVHQYTGEIVSEVLYPFTELLYGLSLQWHTDKEVSCGVLF
;
A
#
# COMPACT_ATOMS: atom_id res chain seq x y z
N MET A 1 15.36 -28.17 30.16
CA MET A 1 13.91 -28.30 29.84
C MET A 1 13.48 -27.29 28.77
N ILE A 2 13.79 -26.00 28.95
CA ILE A 2 13.47 -24.90 28.02
C ILE A 2 13.90 -25.13 26.56
N ASN A 3 15.11 -25.63 26.30
CA ASN A 3 15.57 -25.86 24.92
C ASN A 3 14.78 -26.94 24.18
N ARG A 4 14.21 -27.91 24.91
CA ARG A 4 13.35 -28.94 24.31
C ARG A 4 12.02 -28.32 23.90
N ILE A 5 11.44 -27.47 24.73
CA ILE A 5 10.17 -26.78 24.47
C ILE A 5 10.28 -25.95 23.19
N TRP A 6 11.26 -25.05 23.10
CA TRP A 6 11.45 -24.21 21.90
C TRP A 6 11.66 -25.01 20.62
N ARG A 7 12.44 -26.10 20.70
CA ARG A 7 12.71 -26.96 19.55
C ARG A 7 11.46 -27.69 19.07
N TYR A 8 10.67 -28.26 19.97
CA TYR A 8 9.43 -28.95 19.62
C TYR A 8 8.36 -27.96 19.14
N SER A 9 8.23 -26.79 19.78
CA SER A 9 7.33 -25.74 19.31
C SER A 9 7.68 -25.29 17.90
N HIS A 10 8.95 -24.96 17.62
CA HIS A 10 9.39 -24.57 16.29
C HIS A 10 9.10 -25.67 15.25
N LEU A 11 9.41 -26.93 15.57
CA LEU A 11 9.17 -28.07 14.69
C LEU A 11 7.68 -28.28 14.39
N ILE A 12 6.83 -28.29 15.43
CA ILE A 12 5.38 -28.52 15.28
C ILE A 12 4.73 -27.39 14.51
N LEU A 13 5.05 -26.14 14.84
CA LEU A 13 4.53 -24.97 14.12
C LEU A 13 4.93 -25.02 12.65
N ALA A 14 6.21 -25.30 12.37
CA ALA A 14 6.69 -25.43 10.99
C ALA A 14 5.96 -26.55 10.25
N LEU A 15 5.85 -27.74 10.85
CA LEU A 15 5.23 -28.90 10.21
C LEU A 15 3.76 -28.65 9.87
N VAL A 16 2.98 -28.08 10.79
CA VAL A 16 1.55 -27.80 10.58
C VAL A 16 1.33 -26.71 9.51
N SER A 17 2.24 -25.75 9.40
CA SER A 17 2.12 -24.62 8.48
C SER A 17 2.85 -24.80 7.14
N THR A 18 3.65 -25.87 6.97
CA THR A 18 4.57 -26.03 5.82
C THR A 18 3.83 -25.92 4.49
N LEU A 19 2.69 -26.61 4.34
CA LEU A 19 1.92 -26.60 3.11
C LEU A 19 1.50 -25.18 2.71
N PHE A 20 0.93 -24.42 3.66
CA PHE A 20 0.48 -23.06 3.40
C PHE A 20 1.64 -22.11 3.13
N ILE A 21 2.73 -22.22 3.88
CA ILE A 21 3.95 -21.41 3.68
C ILE A 21 4.54 -21.66 2.29
N VAL A 22 4.56 -22.90 1.81
CA VAL A 22 5.06 -23.22 0.45
C VAL A 22 4.18 -22.55 -0.61
N ILE A 23 2.85 -22.67 -0.48
CA ILE A 23 1.91 -22.04 -1.43
C ILE A 23 2.08 -20.52 -1.43
N THR A 24 2.07 -19.87 -0.26
CA THR A 24 2.18 -18.41 -0.17
C THR A 24 3.55 -17.90 -0.59
N SER A 25 4.63 -18.65 -0.33
CA SER A 25 5.97 -18.32 -0.79
C SER A 25 6.11 -18.40 -2.30
N VAL A 26 5.69 -19.51 -2.93
CA VAL A 26 5.77 -19.67 -4.40
C VAL A 26 4.92 -18.62 -5.10
N THR A 27 3.69 -18.41 -4.64
CA THR A 27 2.81 -17.37 -5.22
C THR A 27 3.35 -15.97 -4.97
N GLY A 28 3.95 -15.70 -3.80
CA GLY A 28 4.58 -14.42 -3.48
C GLY A 28 5.76 -14.09 -4.39
N VAL A 29 6.61 -15.09 -4.70
CA VAL A 29 7.71 -14.92 -5.67
C VAL A 29 7.17 -14.55 -7.05
N ILE A 30 6.10 -15.19 -7.51
CA ILE A 30 5.48 -14.84 -8.80
C ILE A 30 4.93 -13.40 -8.77
N LEU A 31 4.24 -13.01 -7.70
CA LEU A 31 3.68 -11.66 -7.58
C LEU A 31 4.75 -10.56 -7.47
N ALA A 32 5.94 -10.88 -6.97
CA ALA A 32 7.05 -9.93 -6.92
C ALA A 32 7.52 -9.48 -8.31
N PHE A 33 7.20 -10.21 -9.38
CA PHE A 33 7.49 -9.81 -10.76
C PHE A 33 6.44 -8.86 -11.36
N GLU A 34 5.25 -8.75 -10.76
CA GLU A 34 4.17 -7.87 -11.28
C GLU A 34 4.62 -6.39 -11.33
N PRO A 35 5.15 -5.79 -10.25
CA PRO A 35 5.60 -4.40 -10.27
C PRO A 35 6.75 -4.19 -11.25
N ILE A 36 7.72 -5.13 -11.27
CA ILE A 36 8.88 -5.08 -12.18
C ILE A 36 8.42 -5.01 -13.65
N ASN A 37 7.42 -5.80 -14.02
CA ASN A 37 6.88 -5.78 -15.38
C ASN A 37 6.15 -4.47 -15.71
N GLN A 38 5.59 -3.79 -14.71
CA GLN A 38 4.91 -2.50 -14.88
C GLN A 38 5.89 -1.33 -14.99
N SER A 39 6.96 -1.31 -14.18
CA SER A 39 7.94 -0.23 -14.17
C SER A 39 8.87 -0.21 -15.40
N ILE A 40 8.92 -1.26 -16.21
CA ILE A 40 9.66 -1.30 -17.49
C ILE A 40 8.97 -0.44 -18.58
N LYS A 41 7.73 0.02 -18.37
CA LYS A 41 7.04 0.89 -19.31
C LYS A 41 7.64 2.31 -19.27
N ASN A 42 8.51 2.59 -20.23
CA ASN A 42 9.21 3.87 -20.46
C ASN A 42 8.22 5.03 -20.68
N HIS A 43 7.77 5.66 -19.61
CA HIS A 43 7.23 7.01 -19.68
C HIS A 43 8.28 7.96 -19.11
N ASP A 44 8.40 9.15 -19.70
CA ASP A 44 9.37 10.14 -19.25
C ASP A 44 9.14 10.46 -17.76
N VAL A 45 10.17 10.22 -16.94
CA VAL A 45 10.13 10.51 -15.51
C VAL A 45 10.22 12.02 -15.35
N ILE A 46 9.06 12.68 -15.32
CA ILE A 46 8.94 14.11 -15.07
C ILE A 46 9.08 14.32 -13.57
N SER A 47 9.92 15.27 -13.15
CA SER A 47 10.01 15.64 -11.75
C SER A 47 8.70 16.28 -11.29
N LEU A 48 7.98 15.60 -10.40
CA LEU A 48 6.73 16.08 -9.79
C LEU A 48 6.98 17.06 -8.63
N GLU A 49 8.23 17.24 -8.21
CA GLU A 49 8.60 18.03 -7.03
C GLU A 49 8.34 19.53 -7.22
N ASP A 50 8.38 20.04 -8.44
CA ASP A 50 8.20 21.46 -8.75
C ASP A 50 6.83 21.76 -9.41
N LEU A 51 6.00 20.74 -9.54
CA LEU A 51 4.75 20.78 -10.29
C LEU A 51 3.57 20.94 -9.32
N SER A 52 2.85 22.05 -9.46
CA SER A 52 1.64 22.30 -8.66
C SER A 52 0.44 21.52 -9.20
N LEU A 53 -0.42 21.06 -8.29
CA LEU A 53 -1.65 20.36 -8.62
C LEU A 53 -2.55 21.22 -9.54
N SER A 54 -2.67 22.51 -9.24
CA SER A 54 -3.44 23.46 -10.04
C SER A 54 -3.07 23.49 -11.51
N LYS A 55 -1.78 23.40 -11.85
CA LYS A 55 -1.30 23.40 -13.25
C LYS A 55 -1.80 22.17 -13.99
N THR A 56 -1.75 21.02 -13.31
CA THR A 56 -2.20 19.73 -13.85
C THR A 56 -3.72 19.70 -14.05
N ILE A 57 -4.48 20.14 -13.03
CA ILE A 57 -5.94 20.29 -13.13
C ILE A 57 -6.32 21.22 -14.29
N SER A 58 -5.63 22.36 -14.41
CA SER A 58 -5.88 23.34 -15.48
C SER A 58 -5.53 22.78 -16.86
N ALA A 59 -4.45 22.01 -16.99
CA ALA A 59 -4.04 21.40 -18.24
C ALA A 59 -5.05 20.32 -18.69
N LEU A 60 -5.57 19.53 -17.75
CA LEU A 60 -6.57 18.52 -18.00
C LEU A 60 -7.95 19.13 -18.33
N ARG A 61 -8.40 20.15 -17.60
CA ARG A 61 -9.67 20.84 -17.87
C ARG A 61 -9.72 21.53 -19.24
N LYS A 62 -8.58 21.94 -19.78
CA LYS A 62 -8.50 22.51 -21.14
C LYS A 62 -8.86 21.51 -22.24
N ARG A 63 -8.81 20.21 -21.94
CA ARG A 63 -9.23 19.16 -22.87
C ARG A 63 -10.71 18.85 -22.59
N GLU A 64 -11.59 19.64 -23.19
CA GLU A 64 -13.06 19.55 -23.01
C GLU A 64 -13.65 18.23 -23.50
N GLU A 65 -12.91 17.43 -24.25
CA GLU A 65 -13.35 16.17 -24.87
C GLU A 65 -13.55 15.03 -23.86
N ASN A 66 -13.06 15.13 -22.63
CA ASN A 66 -13.18 14.06 -21.63
C ASN A 66 -13.46 14.62 -20.24
N GLU A 67 -14.38 13.98 -19.52
CA GLU A 67 -14.66 14.30 -18.13
C GLU A 67 -13.68 13.57 -17.21
N VAL A 68 -12.85 14.32 -16.48
CA VAL A 68 -11.88 13.76 -15.55
C VAL A 68 -12.57 13.48 -14.22
N LEU A 69 -12.63 12.21 -13.81
CA LEU A 69 -13.25 11.82 -12.54
C LEU A 69 -12.26 11.87 -11.39
N ASN A 70 -11.06 11.34 -11.61
CA ASN A 70 -9.99 11.39 -10.63
C ASN A 70 -8.61 11.29 -11.26
N ILE A 71 -7.64 11.84 -10.55
CA ILE A 71 -6.21 11.76 -10.86
C ILE A 71 -5.52 11.03 -9.71
N THR A 72 -4.64 10.09 -10.04
CA THR A 72 -3.82 9.36 -9.07
C THR A 72 -2.35 9.49 -9.44
N VAL A 73 -1.52 9.80 -8.47
CA VAL A 73 -0.06 9.75 -8.61
C VAL A 73 0.41 8.37 -8.16
N THR A 74 1.16 7.69 -9.02
CA THR A 74 1.73 6.39 -8.71
C THR A 74 3.07 6.54 -7.99
N LYS A 75 3.49 5.50 -7.28
CA LYS A 75 4.81 5.39 -6.65
C LYS A 75 5.98 5.69 -7.59
N ASP A 76 5.85 5.33 -8.86
CA ASP A 76 6.86 5.54 -9.90
C ASP A 76 6.82 6.98 -10.47
N ASN A 77 6.14 7.91 -9.78
CA ASN A 77 5.93 9.31 -10.17
C ASN A 77 5.21 9.48 -11.51
N PHE A 78 4.35 8.53 -11.89
CA PHE A 78 3.45 8.71 -13.02
C PHE A 78 2.11 9.27 -12.57
N VAL A 79 1.51 10.11 -13.41
CA VAL A 79 0.16 10.61 -13.19
C VAL A 79 -0.79 9.79 -14.06
N THR A 80 -1.83 9.25 -13.46
CA THR A 80 -2.90 8.55 -14.18
C THR A 80 -4.23 9.25 -13.94
N ALA A 81 -5.12 9.20 -14.93
CA ALA A 81 -6.45 9.78 -14.82
C ALA A 81 -7.51 8.77 -15.25
N TYR A 82 -8.57 8.65 -14.43
CA TYR A 82 -9.80 8.01 -14.84
C TYR A 82 -10.71 9.04 -15.47
N LEU A 83 -11.12 8.76 -16.70
CA LEU A 83 -11.89 9.67 -17.53
C LEU A 83 -13.14 8.98 -18.05
N VAL A 84 -14.17 9.77 -18.35
CA VAL A 84 -15.30 9.37 -19.19
C VAL A 84 -15.07 9.98 -20.57
N ASN A 85 -14.99 9.14 -21.59
CA ASN A 85 -14.89 9.63 -22.98
C ASN A 85 -16.25 10.12 -23.50
N GLU A 86 -16.27 10.73 -24.69
CA GLU A 86 -17.52 11.20 -25.33
C GLU A 86 -18.57 10.08 -25.52
N GLN A 87 -18.14 8.82 -25.58
CA GLN A 87 -19.00 7.65 -25.72
C GLN A 87 -19.59 7.17 -24.38
N GLY A 88 -19.24 7.80 -23.26
CA GLY A 88 -19.68 7.41 -21.92
C GLY A 88 -18.91 6.22 -21.33
N GLU A 89 -17.81 5.80 -21.95
CA GLU A 89 -16.97 4.71 -21.48
C GLU A 89 -15.92 5.19 -20.49
N MET A 90 -15.76 4.42 -19.42
CA MET A 90 -14.74 4.64 -18.39
C MET A 90 -13.38 4.18 -18.93
N VAL A 91 -12.44 5.11 -19.02
CA VAL A 91 -11.09 4.83 -19.51
C VAL A 91 -10.04 5.31 -18.50
N HIS A 92 -8.92 4.57 -18.42
CA HIS A 92 -7.82 4.87 -17.50
C HIS A 92 -6.55 5.07 -18.32
N TYR A 93 -5.95 6.26 -18.24
CA TYR A 93 -4.78 6.63 -19.03
C TYR A 93 -3.64 7.15 -18.15
N TYR A 94 -2.41 6.93 -18.59
CA TYR A 94 -1.27 7.72 -18.17
C TYR A 94 -1.41 9.13 -18.77
N VAL A 95 -1.07 10.14 -17.99
CA VAL A 95 -1.25 11.55 -18.38
C VAL A 95 0.03 12.33 -18.13
N HIS A 96 0.40 13.16 -19.09
CA HIS A 96 1.49 14.11 -18.92
C HIS A 96 1.03 15.28 -18.00
N PRO A 97 1.63 15.48 -16.81
CA PRO A 97 1.14 16.43 -15.81
C PRO A 97 1.15 17.90 -16.25
N MET A 98 2.12 18.33 -17.07
CA MET A 98 2.18 19.72 -17.54
C MET A 98 1.23 20.05 -18.70
N THR A 99 1.07 19.13 -19.66
CA THR A 99 0.33 19.37 -20.91
C THR A 99 -1.09 18.78 -20.86
N GLY A 100 -1.38 17.91 -19.90
CA GLY A 100 -2.63 17.15 -19.83
C GLY A 100 -2.78 16.15 -20.98
N GLU A 101 -1.71 15.81 -21.69
CA GLU A 101 -1.73 14.86 -22.80
C GLU A 101 -1.97 13.44 -22.31
N LEU A 102 -2.93 12.75 -22.94
CA LEU A 102 -3.19 11.33 -22.70
C LEU A 102 -2.10 10.52 -23.41
N LEU A 103 -1.36 9.74 -22.65
CA LEU A 103 -0.28 8.88 -23.12
C LEU A 103 -0.87 7.48 -23.41
N GLU A 104 -0.30 6.42 -22.84
CA GLU A 104 -0.81 5.06 -23.00
C GLU A 104 -2.03 4.79 -22.09
N LYS A 105 -2.96 3.96 -22.57
CA LYS A 105 -4.01 3.39 -21.71
C LYS A 105 -3.35 2.52 -20.65
N VAL A 106 -3.76 2.68 -19.39
CA VAL A 106 -3.31 1.80 -18.31
C VAL A 106 -3.85 0.41 -18.59
N GLY A 107 -2.94 -0.51 -18.92
CA GLY A 107 -3.30 -1.89 -19.24
C GLY A 107 -3.88 -2.61 -18.02
N GLU A 108 -4.83 -3.52 -18.27
CA GLU A 108 -5.34 -4.40 -17.22
C GLU A 108 -4.24 -5.30 -16.68
N LYS A 109 -4.38 -5.71 -15.41
CA LYS A 109 -3.49 -6.71 -14.82
C LYS A 109 -3.58 -8.00 -15.62
N GLN A 110 -2.44 -8.56 -16.01
CA GLN A 110 -2.40 -9.85 -16.70
C GLN A 110 -3.13 -10.91 -15.87
N GLU A 111 -3.91 -11.75 -16.55
CA GLU A 111 -4.77 -12.77 -15.91
C GLU A 111 -4.01 -13.67 -14.94
N VAL A 112 -2.76 -14.01 -15.27
CA VAL A 112 -1.87 -14.81 -14.42
C VAL A 112 -1.67 -14.15 -13.05
N PHE A 113 -1.39 -12.84 -13.00
CA PHE A 113 -1.21 -12.13 -11.73
C PHE A 113 -2.52 -12.04 -10.94
N GLN A 114 -3.67 -11.89 -11.62
CA GLN A 114 -4.97 -11.88 -10.95
C GLN A 114 -5.29 -13.25 -10.31
N TRP A 115 -5.02 -14.33 -11.04
CA TRP A 115 -5.20 -15.70 -10.58
C TRP A 115 -4.29 -16.02 -9.40
N VAL A 116 -2.99 -15.71 -9.52
CA VAL A 116 -2.01 -15.92 -8.44
C VAL A 116 -2.33 -15.06 -7.22
N THR A 117 -2.80 -13.82 -7.41
CA THR A 117 -3.24 -12.96 -6.30
C THR A 117 -4.40 -13.59 -5.53
N SER A 118 -5.36 -14.18 -6.25
CA SER A 118 -6.52 -14.85 -5.65
C SER A 118 -6.11 -16.08 -4.84
N LEU A 119 -5.17 -16.88 -5.35
CA LEU A 119 -4.57 -18.00 -4.64
C LEU A 119 -3.79 -17.53 -3.40
N HIS A 120 -2.90 -16.55 -3.56
CA HIS A 120 -2.04 -16.04 -2.48
C HIS A 120 -2.84 -15.44 -1.33
N ARG A 121 -3.85 -14.61 -1.64
CA ARG A 121 -4.61 -13.87 -0.63
C ARG A 121 -5.76 -14.65 -0.02
N SER A 122 -6.28 -15.66 -0.71
CA SER A 122 -7.53 -16.31 -0.30
C SER A 122 -7.65 -17.77 -0.65
N LEU A 123 -6.64 -18.41 -1.24
CA LEU A 123 -6.67 -19.82 -1.66
C LEU A 123 -7.88 -20.18 -2.53
N PHE A 124 -8.47 -19.20 -3.23
CA PHE A 124 -9.79 -19.29 -3.91
C PHE A 124 -11.00 -19.57 -2.99
N LEU A 125 -10.82 -19.56 -1.67
CA LEU A 125 -11.85 -19.83 -0.66
C LEU A 125 -12.46 -18.55 -0.05
N LYS A 126 -12.26 -17.39 -0.69
CA LYS A 126 -12.79 -16.09 -0.26
C LYS A 126 -12.46 -15.81 1.23
N ARG A 127 -13.46 -15.53 2.07
CA ARG A 127 -13.29 -15.18 3.50
C ARG A 127 -12.56 -16.28 4.29
N ILE A 128 -12.87 -17.54 4.05
CA ILE A 128 -12.25 -18.68 4.76
C ILE A 128 -10.76 -18.77 4.44
N GLY A 129 -10.41 -18.65 3.16
CA GLY A 129 -9.01 -18.72 2.79
C GLY A 129 -8.22 -17.47 3.20
N ARG A 130 -8.82 -16.28 3.23
CA ARG A 130 -8.20 -15.09 3.84
C ARG A 130 -7.83 -15.34 5.30
N PHE A 131 -8.71 -16.03 6.05
CA PHE A 131 -8.44 -16.41 7.43
C PHE A 131 -7.24 -17.36 7.52
N PHE A 132 -7.19 -18.41 6.70
CA PHE A 132 -6.05 -19.35 6.70
C PHE A 132 -4.73 -18.69 6.29
N VAL A 133 -4.73 -17.80 5.30
CA VAL A 133 -3.53 -17.05 4.88
C VAL A 133 -3.05 -16.11 6.00
N GLY A 134 -3.98 -15.39 6.64
CA GLY A 134 -3.68 -14.55 7.80
C GLY A 134 -3.13 -15.36 8.99
N PHE A 135 -3.78 -16.49 9.29
CA PHE A 135 -3.33 -17.41 10.32
C PHE A 135 -1.95 -18.01 10.01
N THR A 136 -1.69 -18.33 8.74
CA THR A 136 -0.36 -18.79 8.30
C THR A 136 0.71 -17.72 8.53
N SER A 137 0.39 -16.45 8.28
CA SER A 137 1.31 -15.33 8.57
C SER A 137 1.59 -15.21 10.07
N LEU A 138 0.58 -15.37 10.92
CA LEU A 138 0.74 -15.42 12.38
C LEU A 138 1.64 -16.58 12.82
N LEU A 139 1.40 -17.78 12.28
CA LEU A 139 2.25 -18.95 12.57
C LEU A 139 3.69 -18.72 12.12
N LEU A 140 3.90 -18.11 10.95
CA LEU A 140 5.23 -17.78 10.44
C LEU A 140 5.95 -16.78 11.35
N CYS A 141 5.26 -15.79 11.92
CA CYS A 141 5.81 -14.92 12.96
C CYS A 141 6.28 -15.71 14.18
N PHE A 142 5.48 -16.66 14.69
CA PHE A 142 5.90 -17.51 15.81
C PHE A 142 7.06 -18.43 15.45
N ILE A 143 7.10 -18.98 14.24
CA ILE A 143 8.23 -19.78 13.74
C ILE A 143 9.51 -18.93 13.70
N ALA A 144 9.43 -17.69 13.22
CA ALA A 144 10.55 -16.76 13.19
C ALA A 144 11.06 -16.42 14.61
N ILE A 145 10.15 -16.12 15.55
CA ILE A 145 10.51 -15.83 16.95
C ILE A 145 11.17 -17.05 17.60
N THR A 146 10.55 -18.23 17.49
CA THR A 146 11.11 -19.46 18.06
C THR A 146 12.44 -19.84 17.39
N GLY A 147 12.57 -19.62 16.09
CA GLY A 147 13.82 -19.81 15.33
C GLY A 147 14.94 -18.87 15.79
N LEU A 148 14.62 -17.60 16.05
CA LEU A 148 15.56 -16.63 16.63
C LEU A 148 16.04 -17.07 18.01
N LEU A 149 15.13 -17.49 18.89
CA LEU A 149 15.48 -17.96 20.23
C LEU A 149 16.42 -19.18 20.17
N LEU A 150 16.14 -20.14 19.28
CA LEU A 150 17.00 -21.30 19.05
C LEU A 150 18.37 -20.91 18.46
N LEU A 151 18.40 -19.94 17.54
CA LEU A 151 19.63 -19.43 16.95
C LEU A 151 20.51 -18.75 18.00
N LEU A 152 19.92 -17.90 18.85
CA LEU A 152 20.61 -17.23 19.96
C LEU A 152 21.21 -18.23 20.94
N GLN A 153 20.43 -19.24 21.33
CA GLN A 153 20.90 -20.31 22.21
C GLN A 153 22.04 -21.11 21.59
N ARG A 154 21.93 -21.43 20.29
CA ARG A 154 22.94 -22.21 19.57
C ARG A 154 24.27 -21.48 19.43
N GLN A 155 24.23 -20.17 19.16
CA GLN A 155 25.41 -19.35 18.93
C GLN A 155 26.03 -18.80 20.23
N GLY A 156 25.32 -18.90 21.36
CA GLY A 156 25.79 -18.39 22.65
C GLY A 156 25.56 -16.89 22.82
N GLY A 157 24.46 -16.36 22.29
CA GLY A 157 24.00 -14.98 22.47
C GLY A 157 24.01 -14.11 21.22
N LEU A 158 23.44 -12.90 21.35
CA LEU A 158 23.29 -11.91 20.27
C LEU A 158 24.63 -11.57 19.59
N PHE A 159 25.69 -11.39 20.38
CA PHE A 159 27.01 -10.99 19.88
C PHE A 159 27.75 -12.09 19.09
N LYS A 160 27.27 -13.34 19.16
CA LYS A 160 27.88 -14.48 18.46
C LYS A 160 27.02 -15.01 17.32
N LEU A 161 25.90 -14.35 17.00
CA LEU A 161 24.97 -14.76 15.95
C LEU A 161 25.63 -14.98 14.58
N PHE A 162 26.65 -14.18 14.26
CA PHE A 162 27.39 -14.26 12.99
C PHE A 162 28.62 -15.16 13.05
N SER A 163 28.85 -15.85 14.16
CA SER A 163 29.96 -16.78 14.27
C SER A 163 29.79 -18.03 13.37
N LYS A 164 30.89 -18.74 13.14
CA LYS A 164 30.93 -19.89 12.23
C LYS A 164 30.09 -21.04 12.79
N VAL A 165 29.10 -21.47 12.00
CA VAL A 165 28.27 -22.65 12.30
C VAL A 165 29.12 -23.91 12.14
N ARG A 166 29.48 -24.56 13.25
CA ARG A 166 30.27 -25.81 13.28
C ARG A 166 29.34 -27.01 13.45
N ASP A 167 28.57 -27.29 12.41
CA ASP A 167 27.71 -28.48 12.36
C ASP A 167 28.25 -29.51 11.36
N ARG A 168 28.25 -30.77 11.79
CA ARG A 168 28.66 -31.91 10.95
C ARG A 168 27.57 -32.35 9.99
N ASP A 169 26.30 -32.12 10.35
CA ASP A 169 25.15 -32.37 9.48
C ASP A 169 24.97 -31.21 8.49
N PHE A 170 24.99 -31.54 7.21
CA PHE A 170 24.79 -30.61 6.11
C PHE A 170 23.44 -29.89 6.21
N ASN A 171 22.34 -30.62 6.41
CA ASN A 171 21.00 -30.05 6.40
C ASN A 171 20.82 -29.06 7.55
N GLN A 172 21.30 -29.46 8.73
CA GLN A 172 21.23 -28.62 9.91
C GLN A 172 22.08 -27.35 9.76
N ARG A 173 23.28 -27.47 9.18
CA ARG A 173 24.15 -26.33 8.91
C ARG A 173 23.48 -25.32 7.97
N TYR A 174 22.92 -25.78 6.85
CA TYR A 174 22.26 -24.89 5.88
C TYR A 174 20.99 -24.26 6.44
N HIS A 175 20.18 -25.02 7.19
CA HIS A 175 19.00 -24.47 7.85
C HIS A 175 19.36 -23.32 8.80
N VAL A 176 20.45 -23.43 9.56
CA VAL A 176 20.92 -22.35 10.45
C VAL A 176 21.48 -21.17 9.66
N VAL A 177 22.27 -21.42 8.62
CA VAL A 177 22.89 -20.36 7.81
C VAL A 177 21.84 -19.56 7.04
N LEU A 178 20.93 -20.24 6.34
CA LEU A 178 19.84 -19.61 5.60
C LEU A 178 18.82 -19.00 6.55
N GLY A 179 18.48 -19.70 7.64
CA GLY A 179 17.60 -19.19 8.69
C GLY A 179 18.12 -17.86 9.24
N ARG A 180 19.42 -17.74 9.50
CA ARG A 180 20.03 -16.46 9.92
C ARG A 180 19.94 -15.37 8.86
N LEU A 181 20.23 -15.71 7.59
CA LEU A 181 20.20 -14.74 6.49
C LEU A 181 18.78 -14.20 6.24
N PHE A 182 17.80 -15.10 6.24
CA PHE A 182 16.42 -14.77 5.90
C PHE A 182 15.54 -14.46 7.11
N LEU A 183 16.05 -14.53 8.35
CA LEU A 183 15.25 -14.27 9.55
C LEU A 183 14.57 -12.90 9.50
N LEU A 184 15.34 -11.86 9.19
CA LEU A 184 14.85 -10.48 9.15
C LEU A 184 13.86 -10.28 7.99
N PRO A 185 14.17 -10.67 6.73
CA PRO A 185 13.19 -10.65 5.65
C PRO A 185 11.90 -11.41 5.95
N ILE A 186 11.99 -12.62 6.52
CA ILE A 186 10.82 -13.43 6.89
C ILE A 186 10.00 -12.71 7.95
N PHE A 187 10.64 -12.13 8.96
CA PHE A 187 9.95 -11.41 10.02
C PHE A 187 9.20 -10.19 9.48
N ILE A 188 9.81 -9.44 8.56
CA ILE A 188 9.16 -8.30 7.90
C ILE A 188 7.96 -8.77 7.07
N ILE A 189 8.15 -9.73 6.15
CA ILE A 189 7.08 -10.20 5.24
C ILE A 189 5.92 -10.84 6.02
N ALA A 190 6.23 -11.64 7.05
CA ALA A 190 5.21 -12.26 7.90
C ALA A 190 4.46 -11.22 8.75
N GLY A 191 5.19 -10.24 9.30
CA GLY A 191 4.61 -9.15 10.08
C GLY A 191 3.69 -8.26 9.25
N THR A 192 4.14 -7.84 8.07
CA THR A 192 3.32 -7.01 7.17
C THR A 192 2.13 -7.79 6.63
N GLY A 193 2.32 -9.05 6.22
CA GLY A 193 1.22 -9.92 5.78
C GLY A 193 0.17 -10.17 6.87
N LEU A 194 0.61 -10.36 8.13
CA LEU A 194 -0.29 -10.45 9.28
C LEU A 194 -1.06 -9.15 9.48
N PHE A 195 -0.38 -7.99 9.48
CA PHE A 195 -1.01 -6.68 9.66
C PHE A 195 -2.07 -6.40 8.59
N LEU A 196 -1.75 -6.68 7.31
CA LEU A 196 -2.72 -6.56 6.21
C LEU A 196 -3.92 -7.49 6.38
N SER A 197 -3.71 -8.68 6.94
CA SER A 197 -4.82 -9.59 7.24
C SER A 197 -5.68 -9.10 8.39
N LEU A 198 -5.10 -8.52 9.45
CA LEU A 198 -5.84 -7.97 10.60
C LEU A 198 -6.77 -6.84 10.15
N GLU A 199 -6.28 -5.97 9.27
CA GLU A 199 -7.08 -4.90 8.67
C GLU A 199 -8.26 -5.47 7.86
N LYS A 200 -8.04 -6.51 7.05
CA LYS A 200 -9.13 -7.15 6.27
C LYS A 200 -10.19 -7.84 7.13
N PHE A 201 -9.93 -8.08 8.41
CA PHE A 201 -10.92 -8.58 9.37
C PHE A 201 -11.48 -7.48 10.28
N ASN A 202 -11.13 -6.22 10.05
CA ASN A 202 -11.49 -5.06 10.86
C ASN A 202 -11.13 -5.26 12.35
N TRP A 203 -9.98 -5.89 12.62
CA TRP A 203 -9.48 -6.10 13.99
C TRP A 203 -8.60 -4.95 14.49
N LEU A 204 -8.24 -4.00 13.61
CA LEU A 204 -7.53 -2.79 13.98
C LEU A 204 -8.52 -1.70 14.38
N PRO A 205 -8.14 -0.78 15.30
CA PRO A 205 -9.00 0.30 15.71
C PRO A 205 -9.26 1.23 14.52
N GLN A 206 -10.55 1.40 14.20
CA GLN A 206 -11.01 2.31 13.16
C GLN A 206 -11.23 3.68 13.79
N ASN A 207 -10.58 4.71 13.23
CA ASN A 207 -10.87 6.09 13.58
C ASN A 207 -11.94 6.60 12.62
N ASN A 208 -13.16 6.86 13.12
CA ASN A 208 -14.30 7.29 12.31
C ASN A 208 -14.28 8.79 12.00
N GLN A 209 -13.09 9.41 11.94
CA GLN A 209 -13.00 10.79 11.49
C GLN A 209 -13.29 10.82 9.99
N GLN A 210 -14.42 11.41 9.64
CA GLN A 210 -14.87 11.58 8.27
C GLN A 210 -14.78 13.06 7.90
N LEU A 211 -14.52 13.32 6.62
CA LEU A 211 -14.58 14.66 6.08
C LEU A 211 -15.97 15.25 6.30
N ASP A 212 -16.01 16.49 6.78
CA ASP A 212 -17.26 17.21 6.95
C ASP A 212 -17.63 17.94 5.65
N TRP A 213 -18.58 17.35 4.93
CA TRP A 213 -19.12 17.90 3.69
C TRP A 213 -20.08 19.08 3.91
N GLN A 214 -20.54 19.30 5.14
CA GLN A 214 -21.50 20.37 5.48
C GLN A 214 -20.81 21.65 5.98
N GLY A 215 -19.47 21.64 6.12
CA GLY A 215 -18.71 22.80 6.59
C GLY A 215 -19.07 23.22 8.02
N SER A 216 -19.63 22.32 8.83
CA SER A 216 -20.00 22.59 10.21
C SER A 216 -18.76 22.65 11.11
N SER A 217 -18.40 23.89 11.43
CA SER A 217 -17.36 24.30 12.37
C SER A 217 -17.34 23.51 13.69
N ASN A 218 -16.59 22.41 13.72
CA ASN A 218 -15.94 21.90 14.93
C ASN A 218 -14.41 21.90 14.76
N PHE A 219 -13.91 22.82 13.94
CA PHE A 219 -12.50 23.17 13.93
C PHE A 219 -12.22 24.02 15.16
N ASN A 220 -11.47 23.49 16.13
CA ASN A 220 -10.90 24.32 17.19
C ASN A 220 -10.02 25.39 16.52
N SER A 221 -10.57 26.59 16.48
CA SER A 221 -9.98 27.80 15.92
C SER A 221 -8.72 28.22 16.70
N GLU A 222 -7.60 27.54 16.47
CA GLU A 222 -6.27 28.07 16.83
C GLU A 222 -5.25 27.99 15.69
N VAL A 223 -5.62 27.54 14.49
CA VAL A 223 -4.76 27.66 13.30
C VAL A 223 -5.30 28.76 12.40
N GLN A 224 -4.93 29.98 12.80
CA GLN A 224 -4.73 31.18 11.99
C GLN A 224 -5.28 31.17 10.56
N SER A 225 -6.36 31.92 10.38
CA SER A 225 -6.67 32.66 9.16
C SER A 225 -5.50 33.60 8.82
N THR A 226 -4.49 33.08 8.14
CA THR A 226 -3.50 33.90 7.45
C THR A 226 -3.31 33.36 6.06
N THR A 227 -3.82 34.16 5.12
CA THR A 227 -3.74 34.08 3.66
C THR A 227 -4.87 33.28 2.98
N LYS A 228 -5.66 33.99 2.15
CA LYS A 228 -6.50 33.44 1.07
C LYS A 228 -5.60 32.76 0.02
N GLN A 229 -4.89 31.72 0.42
CA GLN A 229 -3.98 30.98 -0.44
C GLN A 229 -4.74 29.78 -0.99
N ASN A 230 -4.79 29.70 -2.32
CA ASN A 230 -5.43 28.60 -3.03
C ASN A 230 -4.58 27.34 -2.82
N PHE A 231 -5.10 26.41 -2.03
CA PHE A 231 -4.43 25.17 -1.64
C PHE A 231 -3.95 24.35 -2.85
N LEU A 232 -4.69 24.41 -3.97
CA LEU A 232 -4.34 23.72 -5.21
C LEU A 232 -3.06 24.29 -5.86
N LEU A 233 -2.76 25.58 -5.64
CA LEU A 233 -1.53 26.22 -6.15
C LEU A 233 -0.30 25.76 -5.37
N GLU A 234 -0.45 25.53 -4.06
CA GLU A 234 0.67 25.22 -3.16
C GLU A 234 0.97 23.72 -3.09
N THR A 235 -0.06 22.91 -3.28
CA THR A 235 0.06 21.46 -3.23
C THR A 235 0.89 20.96 -4.40
N LYS A 236 2.05 20.41 -4.07
CA LYS A 236 2.94 19.72 -5.01
C LYS A 236 2.38 18.33 -5.34
N LEU A 237 2.49 17.94 -6.60
CA LEU A 237 2.10 16.60 -7.07
C LEU A 237 2.83 15.47 -6.34
N SER A 238 4.07 15.68 -5.90
CA SER A 238 4.83 14.67 -5.16
C SER A 238 4.25 14.30 -3.79
N LYS A 239 3.36 15.12 -3.21
CA LYS A 239 2.68 14.85 -1.94
C LYS A 239 1.27 14.26 -2.14
N LEU A 240 0.83 14.19 -3.39
CA LEU A 240 -0.50 13.78 -3.76
C LEU A 240 -0.56 12.27 -3.92
N ARG A 241 -1.61 11.64 -3.39
CA ARG A 241 -1.98 10.26 -3.73
C ARG A 241 -3.07 10.27 -4.78
N LYS A 242 -4.17 10.97 -4.49
CA LYS A 242 -5.35 10.97 -5.35
C LYS A 242 -6.12 12.29 -5.24
N VAL A 243 -6.75 12.70 -6.32
CA VAL A 243 -7.70 13.82 -6.36
C VAL A 243 -8.95 13.32 -7.06
N ASN A 244 -10.08 13.33 -6.34
CA ASN A 244 -11.38 13.18 -6.96
C ASN A 244 -11.89 14.56 -7.37
N PHE A 245 -12.38 14.65 -8.60
CA PHE A 245 -12.95 15.88 -9.13
C PHE A 245 -14.38 16.03 -8.61
N PRO A 246 -14.83 17.27 -8.42
CA PRO A 246 -16.22 17.55 -8.11
C PRO A 246 -17.11 17.00 -9.24
N PHE A 247 -18.24 16.40 -8.85
CA PHE A 247 -19.16 15.77 -9.80
C PHE A 247 -19.89 16.80 -10.66
N SER A 248 -20.15 18.00 -10.13
CA SER A 248 -20.83 19.07 -10.85
C SER A 248 -20.16 20.43 -10.63
N LYS A 249 -20.71 21.45 -11.31
CA LYS A 249 -20.29 22.85 -11.16
C LYS A 249 -20.92 23.53 -9.93
N ASP A 250 -21.72 22.80 -9.15
CA ASP A 250 -22.37 23.35 -7.96
C ASP A 250 -21.33 23.71 -6.89
N GLU A 251 -21.54 24.83 -6.21
CA GLU A 251 -20.60 25.33 -5.18
C GLU A 251 -20.45 24.37 -3.99
N SER A 252 -21.44 23.50 -3.77
CA SER A 252 -21.43 22.47 -2.72
C SER A 252 -20.56 21.25 -3.04
N ASP A 253 -20.15 21.08 -4.30
CA ASP A 253 -19.27 19.99 -4.69
C ASP A 253 -17.82 20.43 -4.50
N TYR A 254 -17.00 19.60 -3.86
CA TYR A 254 -15.62 19.94 -3.53
C TYR A 254 -14.63 19.03 -4.27
N TYR A 255 -13.40 19.50 -4.39
CA TYR A 255 -12.28 18.60 -4.65
C TYR A 255 -11.98 17.79 -3.40
N GLU A 256 -11.94 16.48 -3.53
CA GLU A 256 -11.47 15.58 -2.48
C GLU A 256 -10.02 15.21 -2.79
N ILE A 257 -9.10 15.65 -1.93
CA ILE A 257 -7.66 15.52 -2.12
C ILE A 257 -7.12 14.59 -1.04
N GLU A 258 -6.62 13.44 -1.48
CA GLU A 258 -5.88 12.50 -0.64
C GLU A 258 -4.38 12.82 -0.76
N LEU A 259 -3.78 13.28 0.34
CA LEU A 259 -2.34 13.45 0.48
C LEU A 259 -1.72 12.20 1.13
N LEU A 260 -0.40 12.20 1.33
CA LEU A 260 0.30 11.11 2.02
C LEU A 260 -0.08 10.99 3.52
N ASP A 261 -0.48 12.08 4.15
CA ASP A 261 -0.68 12.19 5.60
C ASP A 261 -2.11 12.55 6.03
N ARG A 262 -2.94 13.02 5.10
CA ARG A 262 -4.28 13.55 5.39
C ARG A 262 -5.19 13.55 4.17
N GLU A 263 -6.47 13.78 4.42
CA GLU A 263 -7.50 14.05 3.41
C GLU A 263 -8.02 15.47 3.59
N VAL A 264 -8.28 16.14 2.47
CA VAL A 264 -8.67 17.55 2.44
C VAL A 264 -9.81 17.76 1.43
N LEU A 265 -10.87 18.44 1.86
CA LEU A 265 -11.89 18.99 0.97
C LEU A 265 -11.52 20.41 0.60
N VAL A 266 -11.49 20.71 -0.69
CA VAL A 266 -11.11 22.02 -1.21
C VAL A 266 -12.20 22.58 -2.10
N HIS A 267 -12.58 23.82 -1.85
CA HIS A 267 -13.61 24.51 -2.59
C HIS A 267 -13.17 24.81 -4.03
N GLN A 268 -14.03 24.55 -5.03
CA GLN A 268 -13.65 24.58 -6.45
C GLN A 268 -13.18 25.97 -6.93
N TYR A 269 -13.86 27.01 -6.47
CA TYR A 269 -13.67 28.38 -6.96
C TYR A 269 -12.64 29.17 -6.15
N THR A 270 -12.70 29.11 -4.82
CA THR A 270 -11.78 29.83 -3.92
C THR A 270 -10.46 29.09 -3.72
N GLY A 271 -10.47 27.76 -3.83
CA GLY A 271 -9.32 26.92 -3.49
C GLY A 271 -9.03 26.86 -1.99
N GLU A 272 -9.99 27.27 -1.15
CA GLU A 272 -9.88 27.22 0.32
C GLU A 272 -10.21 25.82 0.85
N ILE A 273 -9.57 25.45 1.96
CA ILE A 273 -9.84 24.18 2.65
C ILE A 273 -11.16 24.30 3.40
N VAL A 274 -12.09 23.40 3.11
CA VAL A 274 -13.41 23.30 3.75
C VAL A 274 -13.36 22.36 4.96
N SER A 275 -12.67 21.24 4.80
CA SER A 275 -12.51 20.22 5.84
C SER A 275 -11.19 19.51 5.67
N GLU A 276 -10.59 19.09 6.77
CA GLU A 276 -9.33 18.36 6.78
C GLU A 276 -9.36 17.30 7.88
N VAL A 277 -8.91 16.10 7.54
CA VAL A 277 -8.78 14.98 8.47
C VAL A 277 -7.40 14.37 8.32
N LEU A 278 -6.65 14.30 9.42
CA LEU A 278 -5.36 13.63 9.45
C LEU A 278 -5.56 12.11 9.48
N TYR A 279 -4.70 11.37 8.78
CA TYR A 279 -4.74 9.92 8.85
C TYR A 279 -4.36 9.42 10.25
N PRO A 280 -5.13 8.48 10.82
CA PRO A 280 -4.73 7.82 12.04
C PRO A 280 -3.44 7.02 11.79
N PHE A 281 -2.67 6.83 12.86
CA PHE A 281 -1.43 6.05 12.79
C PHE A 281 -1.61 4.64 12.20
N THR A 282 -2.78 4.02 12.42
CA THR A 282 -3.11 2.71 11.86
C THR A 282 -3.18 2.70 10.33
N GLU A 283 -3.72 3.76 9.72
CA GLU A 283 -3.80 3.90 8.26
C GLU A 283 -2.42 4.13 7.64
N LEU A 284 -1.59 4.97 8.29
CA LEU A 284 -0.20 5.17 7.87
C LEU A 284 0.61 3.86 7.94
N LEU A 285 0.44 3.09 9.02
CA LEU A 285 1.03 1.76 9.14
C LEU A 285 0.49 0.78 8.11
N TYR A 286 -0.79 0.85 7.76
CA TYR A 286 -1.39 0.03 6.70
C TYR A 286 -0.72 0.32 5.36
N GLY A 287 -0.56 1.60 5.01
CA GLY A 287 0.13 1.99 3.78
C GLY A 287 1.58 1.52 3.73
N LEU A 288 2.33 1.69 4.81
CA LEU A 288 3.71 1.18 4.93
C LEU A 288 3.75 -0.35 4.81
N SER A 289 2.84 -1.04 5.49
CA SER A 289 2.75 -2.51 5.44
C SER A 289 2.43 -3.01 4.03
N LEU A 290 1.50 -2.35 3.33
CA LEU A 290 1.12 -2.68 1.96
C LEU A 290 2.31 -2.47 1.01
N GLN A 291 3.03 -1.36 1.17
CA GLN A 291 4.21 -1.05 0.38
C GLN A 291 5.31 -2.09 0.59
N TRP A 292 5.63 -2.42 1.84
CA TRP A 292 6.70 -3.38 2.15
C TRP A 292 6.34 -4.83 1.78
N HIS A 293 5.04 -5.18 1.77
CA HIS A 293 4.60 -6.54 1.44
C HIS A 293 4.37 -6.77 -0.05
N THR A 294 3.86 -5.77 -0.78
CA THR A 294 3.38 -5.92 -2.16
C THR A 294 4.00 -4.97 -3.16
N ASP A 295 4.83 -4.03 -2.71
CA ASP A 295 5.37 -2.93 -3.50
C ASP A 295 4.30 -1.97 -4.08
N LYS A 296 3.07 -2.05 -3.57
CA LYS A 296 1.92 -1.22 -3.98
C LYS A 296 1.60 -0.16 -2.93
N GLU A 297 1.08 0.96 -3.39
CA GLU A 297 0.53 2.01 -2.51
C GLU A 297 -0.96 1.79 -2.25
N VAL A 298 -1.47 2.47 -1.23
CA VAL A 298 -2.90 2.50 -0.93
C VAL A 298 -3.60 3.30 -2.03
N SER A 299 -4.26 2.60 -2.94
CA SER A 299 -5.24 3.22 -3.85
C SER A 299 -6.59 3.18 -3.14
N CYS A 300 -6.98 4.27 -2.48
CA CYS A 300 -8.31 4.34 -1.86
C CYS A 300 -9.37 4.56 -2.96
N GLY A 301 -10.40 3.71 -2.97
CA GLY A 301 -11.39 3.66 -4.05
C GLY A 301 -12.05 2.31 -4.30
N VAL A 302 -11.68 1.26 -3.57
CA VAL A 302 -12.45 -0.01 -3.51
C VAL A 302 -12.34 -0.58 -2.09
N LEU A 303 -12.88 0.14 -1.10
CA LEU A 303 -13.35 -0.49 0.14
C LEU A 303 -14.80 -0.91 -0.10
N PHE A 304 -14.95 -2.11 -0.67
CA PHE A 304 -16.19 -2.89 -0.66
C PHE A 304 -15.90 -4.26 -0.02
#